data_AF-A0A7V2JY83-F1
#
_entry.id   AF-A0A7V2JY83-F1
#
_cell.length_a   1.000
_cell.length_b   1.000
_cell.length_c   1.000
_cell.angle_alpha   90.00
_cell.angle_beta   90.00
_cell.angle_gamma   90.00
#
_symmetry.space_group_name_H-M   'P 1'
#
loop_
_entity.id
_entity.type
_entity.pdbx_description
1 polymer ?
#
loop_
_entity_poly.entity_id
_entity_poly.type
_entity_poly.pdbx_seq_one_letter_code
_entity_poly.pdbx_strand_id
1 'polypeptide(L)'
;MSTTWGYIQLITAIVLLLMFVGCASEYTRKEVTILPHMSEEQVLALLGSPDQIHRANEADGGNSIESNLYAWIYYDPYRVIFYENGTVTHSARSNS
;
A
#
# COMPACT_ATOMS: atom_id res chain seq x y z
N MET A 1 20.35 -33.62 35.53
CA MET A 1 18.93 -33.18 35.53
C MET A 1 18.73 -31.66 35.59
N SER A 2 19.79 -30.83 35.73
CA SER A 2 19.68 -29.35 35.76
C SER A 2 19.75 -28.68 34.37
N THR A 3 20.41 -29.29 33.39
CA THR A 3 20.60 -28.72 32.05
C THR A 3 19.34 -28.74 31.18
N THR A 4 18.47 -29.74 31.36
CA THR A 4 17.24 -29.92 30.56
C THR A 4 16.24 -28.78 30.76
N TRP A 5 16.11 -28.26 31.98
CA TRP A 5 15.20 -27.15 32.31
C TRP A 5 15.64 -25.83 31.69
N GLY A 6 16.95 -25.57 31.63
CA GLY A 6 17.51 -24.39 30.95
C GLY A 6 17.23 -24.41 29.44
N TYR A 7 17.33 -25.58 28.80
CA TYR A 7 16.99 -25.75 27.39
C TYR A 7 15.52 -25.46 27.09
N ILE A 8 14.60 -25.92 27.96
CA ILE A 8 13.16 -25.70 27.79
C ILE A 8 12.85 -24.20 27.89
N GLN A 9 13.43 -23.49 28.85
CA GLN A 9 13.24 -22.04 29.00
C GLN A 9 13.79 -21.27 27.79
N LEU A 10 14.97 -21.65 27.29
CA LEU A 10 15.58 -21.04 26.11
C LEU A 10 14.71 -21.21 24.86
N ILE A 11 14.23 -22.43 24.61
CA ILE A 11 13.37 -22.72 23.44
C ILE A 11 12.06 -21.94 23.55
N THR A 12 11.46 -21.88 24.75
CA THR A 12 10.23 -21.14 24.98
C THR A 12 10.42 -19.64 24.71
N ALA A 13 11.55 -19.06 25.14
CA ALA A 13 11.87 -17.67 24.89
C ALA A 13 12.05 -17.39 23.38
N ILE A 14 12.71 -18.27 22.64
CA ILE A 14 12.89 -18.13 21.18
C ILE A 14 11.54 -18.20 20.46
N VAL A 15 10.69 -19.15 20.83
CA VAL A 15 9.35 -19.31 20.23
C VAL A 15 8.49 -18.08 20.48
N LEU A 16 8.48 -17.56 21.72
CA LEU A 16 7.76 -16.34 22.05
C LEU A 16 8.26 -15.13 21.26
N LEU A 17 9.58 -15.02 21.06
CA LEU A 17 10.20 -13.94 20.29
C LEU A 17 9.82 -14.02 18.80
N LEU A 18 9.83 -15.23 18.23
CA LEU A 18 9.40 -15.47 16.85
C LEU A 18 7.90 -15.15 16.67
N MET A 19 7.05 -15.57 17.60
CA MET A 19 5.62 -15.22 17.58
C MET A 19 5.42 -13.70 17.65
N PHE A 20 6.16 -13.01 18.52
CA PHE A 20 6.07 -11.57 18.66
C PHE A 20 6.48 -10.83 17.39
N VAL A 21 7.57 -11.25 16.73
CA VAL A 21 8.01 -10.66 15.46
C VAL A 21 6.98 -10.92 14.35
N GLY A 22 6.38 -12.11 14.30
CA GLY A 22 5.29 -12.43 13.38
C GLY A 22 4.09 -11.50 13.60
N CYS A 23 3.59 -11.40 14.83
CA CYS A 23 2.47 -10.51 15.17
C CYS A 23 2.79 -9.04 14.92
N ALA A 24 4.03 -8.59 15.20
CA ALA A 24 4.44 -7.22 14.92
C ALA A 24 4.50 -6.94 13.42
N SER A 25 4.92 -7.91 12.59
CA SER A 25 4.93 -7.76 11.14
C SER A 25 3.53 -7.63 10.54
N GLU A 26 2.56 -8.38 11.08
CA GLU A 26 1.14 -8.27 10.69
C GLU A 26 0.55 -6.94 11.12
N TYR A 27 0.86 -6.46 12.33
CA TYR A 27 0.41 -5.15 12.82
C TYR A 27 1.08 -3.98 12.07
N THR A 28 2.29 -4.21 11.52
CA THR A 28 3.04 -3.22 10.74
C THR A 28 2.67 -3.26 9.24
N ARG A 29 1.64 -3.99 8.81
CA ARG A 29 0.89 -3.67 7.59
C ARG A 29 0.18 -2.33 7.78
N LYS A 30 0.99 -1.27 7.88
CA LYS A 30 0.59 0.11 8.09
C LYS A 30 -0.34 0.50 6.96
N GLU A 31 -1.46 1.05 7.35
CA GLU A 31 -2.37 1.70 6.44
C GLU A 31 -1.64 2.86 5.77
N VAL A 32 -1.31 2.67 4.49
CA VAL A 32 -0.74 3.75 3.69
C VAL A 32 -1.87 4.74 3.40
N THR A 33 -1.82 5.92 4.02
CA THR A 33 -2.77 7.00 3.73
C THR A 33 -2.26 7.79 2.53
N ILE A 34 -3.05 7.80 1.45
CA ILE A 34 -2.77 8.61 0.26
C ILE A 34 -3.56 9.90 0.40
N LEU A 35 -2.86 11.03 0.30
CA LEU A 35 -3.46 12.36 0.46
C LEU A 35 -3.68 12.99 -0.93
N PRO A 36 -4.70 13.86 -1.07
CA PRO A 36 -4.82 14.72 -2.24
C PRO A 36 -3.57 15.57 -2.44
N HIS A 37 -3.25 15.90 -3.69
CA HIS A 37 -2.07 16.66 -4.13
C HIS A 37 -0.72 15.97 -3.96
N MET A 38 -0.70 14.71 -3.51
CA MET A 38 0.50 13.88 -3.53
C MET A 38 0.95 13.65 -4.99
N SER A 39 2.26 13.66 -5.24
CA SER A 39 2.81 13.37 -6.57
C SER A 39 2.84 11.87 -6.85
N GLU A 40 2.88 11.50 -8.13
CA GLU A 40 3.04 10.10 -8.57
C GLU A 40 4.23 9.41 -7.89
N GLU A 41 5.39 10.09 -7.83
CA GLU A 41 6.61 9.55 -7.22
C GLU A 41 6.43 9.24 -5.73
N GLN A 42 5.70 10.09 -5.01
CA GLN A 42 5.40 9.88 -3.59
C GLN A 42 4.49 8.67 -3.40
N VAL A 43 3.50 8.48 -4.28
CA VAL A 43 2.63 7.30 -4.22
C VAL A 43 3.39 6.04 -4.58
N LEU A 44 4.25 6.06 -5.61
CA LEU A 44 5.12 4.94 -5.98
C LEU A 44 6.07 4.55 -4.86
N ALA A 45 6.62 5.53 -4.12
CA ALA A 45 7.48 5.25 -2.97
C ALA A 45 6.72 4.58 -1.80
N LEU A 46 5.41 4.82 -1.68
CA LEU A 46 4.57 4.31 -0.60
C LEU A 46 3.92 2.95 -0.92
N LEU A 47 3.41 2.79 -2.15
CA LEU A 47 2.63 1.61 -2.58
C LEU A 47 3.36 0.74 -3.61
N GLY A 48 4.45 1.23 -4.20
CA GLY A 48 5.08 0.58 -5.33
C GLY A 48 4.31 0.80 -6.63
N SER A 49 4.67 0.00 -7.63
CA SER A 49 4.05 0.06 -8.96
C SER A 49 2.59 -0.40 -8.93
N PRO A 50 1.68 0.30 -9.64
CA PRO A 50 0.29 -0.13 -9.74
C PRO A 50 0.16 -1.41 -10.57
N ASP A 51 -0.87 -2.22 -10.26
CA ASP A 51 -1.19 -3.42 -11.03
C ASP A 51 -1.79 -3.08 -12.39
N GLN A 52 -2.62 -2.02 -12.42
CA GLN A 52 -3.23 -1.51 -13.65
C GLN A 52 -3.30 0.01 -13.67
N ILE A 53 -3.21 0.57 -14.88
CA ILE A 53 -3.36 2.00 -15.14
C ILE A 53 -4.51 2.16 -16.14
N HIS A 54 -5.54 2.90 -15.76
CA HIS A 54 -6.67 3.23 -16.61
C HIS A 54 -6.64 4.71 -16.98
N ARG A 55 -6.54 5.05 -18.27
CA ARG A 55 -6.59 6.44 -18.73
C ARG A 55 -8.00 6.77 -19.20
N ALA A 56 -8.57 7.86 -18.69
CA ALA A 56 -9.81 8.40 -19.23
C ALA A 56 -9.44 9.19 -20.49
N ASN A 57 -9.55 8.56 -21.66
CA ASN A 57 -9.45 9.30 -22.91
C ASN A 57 -10.76 10.07 -23.09
N GLU A 58 -10.82 11.32 -22.65
CA GLU A 58 -11.84 12.25 -23.11
C GLU A 58 -11.53 12.64 -24.56
N ALA A 59 -12.03 11.83 -25.49
CA ALA A 59 -12.22 12.27 -26.86
C ALA A 59 -13.57 12.98 -26.91
N ASP A 60 -13.60 14.27 -26.56
CA ASP A 60 -14.68 15.13 -27.02
C ASP A 60 -14.17 16.52 -27.41
N GLY A 61 -14.74 17.03 -28.49
CA GLY A 61 -14.13 17.99 -29.40
C GLY A 61 -13.72 19.33 -28.81
N GLY A 62 -12.49 19.75 -29.15
CA GLY A 62 -12.20 21.15 -29.49
C GLY A 62 -12.13 22.14 -28.32
N ASN A 63 -11.21 21.93 -27.39
CA ASN A 63 -10.33 22.97 -26.87
C ASN A 63 -9.27 22.33 -25.96
N SER A 64 -8.02 22.45 -26.38
CA SER A 64 -6.85 21.75 -25.84
C SER A 64 -6.44 22.28 -24.46
N ILE A 65 -7.16 21.87 -23.43
CA ILE A 65 -6.57 21.69 -22.11
C ILE A 65 -6.43 20.19 -21.96
N GLU A 66 -5.23 19.67 -22.23
CA GLU A 66 -4.91 18.25 -22.04
C GLU A 66 -4.99 17.91 -20.56
N SER A 67 -6.20 17.66 -20.05
CA SER A 67 -6.39 17.07 -18.73
C SER A 67 -5.96 15.61 -18.81
N ASN A 68 -4.74 15.32 -18.32
CA ASN A 68 -4.25 13.96 -18.21
C ASN A 68 -4.91 13.28 -17.01
N LEU A 69 -6.16 12.85 -17.19
CA LEU A 69 -6.94 12.15 -16.18
C LEU A 69 -6.73 10.63 -16.30
N TYR A 70 -6.25 10.01 -15.23
CA TYR A 70 -6.05 8.56 -15.20
C TYR A 70 -6.14 8.03 -13.77
N ALA A 71 -6.35 6.73 -13.63
CA ALA A 71 -6.45 6.04 -12.35
C ALA A 71 -5.45 4.89 -12.26
N TRP A 72 -4.87 4.70 -11.09
CA TRP A 72 -4.05 3.55 -10.74
C TRP A 72 -4.83 2.61 -9.83
N ILE A 73 -4.75 1.32 -10.13
CA ILE A 73 -5.45 0.26 -9.41
C ILE A 73 -4.42 -0.67 -8.79
N TYR A 74 -4.59 -0.94 -7.50
CA TYR A 74 -3.84 -1.92 -6.72
C TYR A 74 -4.83 -2.98 -6.22
N TYR A 75 -4.50 -4.27 -6.27
CA TYR A 75 -5.41 -5.35 -5.88
C TYR A 75 -5.22 -5.87 -4.45
N ASP A 76 -4.04 -5.72 -3.85
CA ASP A 76 -3.78 -6.15 -2.47
C ASP A 76 -3.02 -5.09 -1.66
N PRO A 77 -3.71 -4.29 -0.80
CA PRO A 77 -5.16 -4.21 -0.66
C PRO A 77 -5.82 -3.47 -1.83
N TYR A 78 -7.09 -3.79 -2.14
CA TYR A 78 -7.80 -3.15 -3.25
C TYR A 78 -7.91 -1.63 -3.05
N ARG A 79 -7.22 -0.87 -3.91
CA ARG A 79 -7.16 0.59 -3.86
C ARG A 79 -7.17 1.17 -5.25
N VAL A 80 -7.93 2.23 -5.43
CA VAL A 80 -7.97 3.03 -6.65
C VAL A 80 -7.54 4.45 -6.33
N ILE A 81 -6.58 4.98 -7.08
CA ILE A 81 -6.06 6.33 -6.92
C ILE A 81 -6.27 7.08 -8.23
N PHE A 82 -6.98 8.19 -8.18
CA PHE A 82 -7.28 9.04 -9.31
C PHE A 82 -6.26 10.17 -9.38
N TYR A 83 -5.76 10.41 -10.58
CA TYR A 83 -4.80 11.44 -10.88
C TYR A 83 -5.35 12.39 -11.93
N GLU A 84 -5.01 13.65 -11.76
CA GLU A 84 -5.22 14.71 -12.75
C GLU A 84 -3.92 15.52 -12.84
N ASN A 85 -3.38 15.63 -14.05
CA ASN A 85 -2.14 16.37 -14.33
C ASN A 85 -0.95 15.94 -13.43
N GLY A 86 -0.86 14.64 -13.12
CA GLY A 86 0.21 14.04 -12.32
C GLY A 86 0.11 14.23 -10.80
N THR A 87 -1.04 14.71 -10.32
CA THR A 87 -1.31 14.85 -8.88
C THR A 87 -2.52 14.04 -8.47
N VAL A 88 -2.50 13.47 -7.26
CA VAL A 88 -3.64 12.74 -6.72
C VAL A 88 -4.81 13.69 -6.48
N THR A 89 -5.96 13.41 -7.07
CA THR A 89 -7.20 14.15 -6.79
C THR A 89 -8.05 13.42 -5.75
N HIS A 90 -8.18 12.11 -5.91
CA HIS A 90 -9.01 11.28 -5.04
C HIS A 90 -8.39 9.89 -4.85
N SER A 91 -8.63 9.27 -3.69
CA SER A 91 -8.27 7.86 -3.49
C SER A 91 -9.40 7.15 -2.75
N ALA A 92 -9.70 5.94 -3.21
CA ALA A 92 -10.69 5.06 -2.61
C ALA A 92 -10.02 3.73 -2.26
N ARG A 93 -10.28 3.24 -1.05
CA ARG A 93 -9.83 1.93 -0.59
C ARG A 93 -11.05 1.11 -0.21
N SER A 94 -11.11 -0.12 -0.70
CA SER A 94 -12.12 -1.08 -0.23
C SER A 94 -11.50 -1.95 0.85
N ASN A 95 -12.08 -1.94 2.05
CA ASN A 95 -11.76 -2.87 3.12
C ASN A 95 -12.82 -3.99 3.07
N SER A 96 -12.68 -4.93 2.14
CA SER A 96 -13.47 -6.17 2.15
C SER A 96 -13.10 -7.04 3.34
#